data_AF-A0A8J2MEX7-F1
#
_entry.id   AF-A0A8J2MEX7-F1
#
_cell.length_a   1.000
_cell.length_b   1.000
_cell.length_c   1.000
_cell.angle_alpha   90.00
_cell.angle_beta   90.00
_cell.angle_gamma   90.00
#
_symmetry.space_group_name_H-M   'P 1'
#
loop_
_entity.id
_entity.type
_entity.pdbx_description
1 polymer ?
#
loop_
_entity_poly.entity_id
_entity_poly.type
_entity_poly.pdbx_seq_one_letter_code
_entity_poly.pdbx_strand_id
1 'polypeptide(L)' 'MVFIQDQAFPSSHYTPLLIVAVEKNDEELIDYLLNRKANLVDGSPYENENPLFIAAVNGDTKVFKELYHLGC' A
#
# COMPACT_ATOMS: atom_id res chain seq x y z
N MET A 1 -35.02 -6.00 -15.40
CA MET A 1 -34.66 -5.37 -14.12
C MET A 1 -33.33 -5.96 -13.69
N VAL A 2 -32.22 -5.36 -14.13
CA VAL A 2 -30.89 -5.68 -13.62
C VAL A 2 -30.25 -4.33 -13.34
N PHE A 3 -30.12 -4.03 -12.06
CA PHE A 3 -29.45 -2.83 -11.57
C PHE A 3 -27.97 -2.97 -11.91
N ILE A 4 -27.54 -2.37 -13.02
CA ILE A 4 -26.13 -2.04 -13.18
C ILE A 4 -25.92 -0.89 -12.20
N GLN A 5 -25.37 -1.20 -11.03
CA GLN A 5 -24.84 -0.16 -10.17
C GLN A 5 -23.69 0.48 -10.95
N ASP A 6 -23.93 1.71 -11.36
CA ASP A 6 -22.92 2.68 -11.77
C ASP A 6 -22.02 2.95 -10.56
N GLN A 7 -21.17 1.97 -10.23
CA GLN A 7 -20.06 2.16 -9.32
C GLN A 7 -18.98 2.85 -10.17
N ALA A 8 -19.11 4.16 -10.31
CA ALA A 8 -17.95 4.99 -10.58
C ALA A 8 -17.00 4.80 -9.39
N PHE A 9 -16.14 3.78 -9.47
CA PHE A 9 -15.06 3.58 -8.51
C PHE A 9 -14.26 4.87 -8.49
N PRO A 10 -14.04 5.53 -7.34
CA PRO A 10 -13.15 6.66 -7.27
C PRO A 10 -11.73 6.15 -7.49
N SER A 11 -11.37 5.93 -8.75
CA SER A 11 -10.09 5.39 -9.22
C SER A 11 -8.91 6.34 -9.02
N SER A 12 -9.06 7.38 -8.18
CA SER A 12 -8.12 8.51 -8.13
C SER A 12 -7.80 9.05 -6.74
N HIS A 13 -8.34 8.53 -5.63
CA HIS A 13 -8.35 9.32 -4.39
C HIS A 13 -7.78 8.71 -3.10
N TYR A 14 -7.35 7.46 -3.11
CA TYR A 14 -6.66 6.90 -1.94
C TYR A 14 -5.47 6.04 -2.39
N THR A 15 -4.37 6.68 -2.78
CA THR A 15 -3.06 6.02 -2.68
C THR A 15 -2.63 6.12 -1.21
N PRO A 16 -2.56 5.00 -0.47
CA PRO A 16 -2.08 4.99 0.90
C PRO A 16 -0.69 5.62 0.99
N LEU A 17 -0.45 6.47 2.00
CA LEU A 17 0.85 7.12 2.20
C LEU A 17 2.00 6.10 2.30
N LEU A 18 1.72 4.91 2.83
CA LEU A 18 2.70 3.82 2.92
C LEU A 18 3.09 3.27 1.55
N ILE A 19 2.16 3.18 0.60
CA ILE A 19 2.46 2.76 -0.78
C ILE A 19 3.45 3.74 -1.42
N VAL A 20 3.18 5.04 -1.31
CA VAL A 20 4.06 6.07 -1.87
C VAL A 20 5.44 6.03 -1.22
N ALA A 21 5.51 5.83 0.10
CA ALA A 21 6.78 5.75 0.82
C ALA A 21 7.62 4.54 0.34
N VAL A 22 6.99 3.38 0.13
CA VAL A 22 7.64 2.17 -0.38
C VAL A 22 8.06 2.31 -1.84
N GLU A 23 7.23 2.91 -2.70
CA GLU A 23 7.60 3.20 -4.10
C GLU A 23 8.82 4.11 -4.21
N LYS A 24 8.96 5.07 -3.29
CA LYS A 24 10.11 5.98 -3.24
C LYS A 24 11.32 5.38 -2.52
N ASN A 25 11.18 4.20 -1.90
CA ASN A 25 12.14 3.61 -0.99
C ASN A 25 12.59 4.62 0.10
N ASP A 26 11.64 5.41 0.59
CA ASP A 26 11.88 6.41 1.63
C ASP A 26 11.78 5.75 3.00
N GLU A 27 12.87 5.12 3.42
CA GLU A 27 12.94 4.34 4.67
C GLU A 27 12.52 5.17 5.91
N GLU A 28 12.89 6.45 5.98
CA GLU A 28 12.54 7.31 7.12
C GLU A 28 11.04 7.56 7.17
N LEU A 29 10.41 7.80 6.01
CA LEU A 29 8.97 7.98 5.91
C LEU A 29 8.21 6.68 6.18
N ILE A 30 8.74 5.55 5.70
CA ILE A 30 8.19 4.21 6.00
C ILE A 30 8.20 4.01 7.52
N ASP A 31 9.35 4.15 8.19
CA ASP A 31 9.47 4.00 9.63
C ASP A 31 8.53 4.95 10.39
N TYR A 32 8.42 6.20 9.96
CA TYR A 32 7.51 7.16 10.57
C TYR A 32 6.04 6.71 10.48
N LEU A 33 5.62 6.23 9.31
CA LEU A 33 4.24 5.77 9.07
C LEU A 33 3.93 4.46 9.82
N LEU A 34 4.88 3.53 9.85
CA LEU A 34 4.76 2.27 10.59
C LEU A 34 4.65 2.53 12.11
N ASN A 35 5.46 3.44 12.65
CA ASN A 35 5.39 3.85 14.06
C ASN A 35 4.04 4.50 14.44
N ARG A 36 3.37 5.15 13.49
CA ARG A 36 2.05 5.76 13.68
C ARG A 36 0.90 4.76 13.55
N LYS A 37 1.17 3.46 13.34
CA LYS A 37 0.18 2.43 13.04
C LYS A 37 -0.69 2.81 11.84
N ALA A 38 -0.06 3.38 10.80
CA ALA A 38 -0.74 3.64 9.54
C ALA A 38 -1.40 2.34 9.04
N ASN A 39 -2.58 2.47 8.41
CA ASN A 39 -3.30 1.29 7.94
C ASN A 39 -2.46 0.57 6.89
N LEU A 40 -2.11 -0.68 7.18
CA LEU A 40 -1.17 -1.50 6.41
C LEU A 40 -1.84 -2.23 5.23
N VAL A 41 -3.18 -2.34 5.30
CA VAL A 41 -3.95 -3.37 4.58
C VAL A 41 -4.83 -2.80 3.49
N ASP A 42 -5.11 -1.50 3.51
CA ASP A 42 -5.86 -0.88 2.41
C ASP A 42 -4.91 -0.72 1.23
N GLY A 43 -4.76 -1.80 0.48
CA GLY A 43 -4.15 -1.78 -0.83
C GLY A 43 -4.79 -0.70 -1.69
N SER A 44 -4.01 -0.23 -2.66
CA SER A 44 -4.50 0.62 -3.74
C SER A 44 -5.83 0.08 -4.29
N PRO A 45 -6.73 0.95 -4.79
CA PRO A 45 -7.97 0.53 -5.42
C PRO A 45 -7.73 -0.35 -6.65
N TYR A 46 -6.49 -0.41 -7.16
CA TYR A 46 -6.05 -1.38 -8.14
C TYR A 46 -5.76 -2.72 -7.43
N GLU A 47 -6.56 -3.74 -7.75
CA GLU A 47 -6.48 -5.07 -7.15
C GLU A 47 -5.03 -5.58 -7.03
N ASN A 48 -4.64 -5.89 -5.80
CA ASN A 48 -3.35 -6.50 -5.39
C ASN A 48 -2.12 -5.58 -5.27
N GLU A 49 -2.26 -4.26 -5.46
CA GLU A 49 -1.20 -3.32 -5.11
C GLU A 49 -1.19 -3.05 -3.60
N ASN A 50 -0.41 -3.85 -2.87
CA ASN A 50 -0.11 -3.62 -1.47
C ASN A 50 1.37 -3.20 -1.30
N PRO A 51 1.74 -2.55 -0.17
CA PRO A 51 3.13 -2.15 0.09
C PRO A 51 4.13 -3.31 -0.02
N LEU A 52 3.72 -4.52 0.36
CA LEU A 52 4.57 -5.72 0.32
C LEU A 52 4.90 -6.15 -1.12
N PHE A 53 3.94 -6.04 -2.03
CA PHE A 53 4.08 -6.34 -3.45
C PHE A 53 5.06 -5.37 -4.11
N ILE A 54 4.94 -4.07 -3.82
CA ILE A 54 5.85 -3.05 -4.34
C ILE A 54 7.27 -3.28 -3.83
N ALA A 55 7.44 -3.58 -2.54
CA ALA A 55 8.75 -3.91 -1.97
C ALA A 55 9.36 -5.16 -2.65
N ALA A 56 8.55 -6.16 -2.97
CA ALA A 56 8.99 -7.37 -3.68
C ALA A 56 9.40 -7.08 -5.13
N VAL A 57 8.62 -6.27 -5.86
CA VAL A 57 8.92 -5.85 -7.24
C VAL A 57 10.21 -5.04 -7.31
N ASN A 58 10.44 -4.16 -6.34
CA ASN A 58 11.66 -3.35 -6.25
C ASN A 58 12.88 -4.16 -5.78
N GLY A 59 12.68 -5.37 -5.24
CA GLY A 59 13.75 -6.17 -4.63
C GLY A 59 14.23 -5.65 -3.27
N ASP A 60 13.48 -4.74 -2.65
CA ASP A 60 13.80 -4.12 -1.36
C ASP A 60 13.54 -5.10 -0.22
N THR A 61 14.48 -6.01 -0.04
CA THR A 61 14.40 -7.11 0.94
C THR A 61 14.32 -6.60 2.39
N LYS A 62 14.85 -5.40 2.67
CA LYS A 62 14.77 -4.76 3.99
C LYS A 62 13.33 -4.34 4.30
N VAL A 63 12.76 -3.47 3.46
CA VAL A 63 11.38 -2.98 3.56
C VAL A 63 10.38 -4.15 3.53
N PHE A 64 10.62 -5.14 2.67
CA PHE A 64 9.79 -6.35 2.62
C PHE A 64 9.72 -7.05 3.98
N LYS A 65 10.87 -7.24 4.65
CA LYS A 65 10.91 -7.91 5.96
C LYS A 65 10.21 -7.10 7.04
N GLU A 66 10.38 -5.78 7.03
CA GLU A 66 9.74 -4.86 7.97
C GLU A 66 8.21 -4.93 7.84
N LEU A 67 7.69 -4.83 6.61
CA LEU A 67 6.26 -4.95 6.33
C LEU A 67 5.72 -6.35 6.65
N TYR A 68 6.46 -7.41 6.31
CA TYR A 68 6.07 -8.79 6.58
C TYR A 68 5.92 -9.08 8.07
N HIS A 69 6.82 -8.56 8.91
CA HIS A 69 6.74 -8.73 10.37
C HIS A 69 5.56 -8.00 11.00
N LEU A 70 5.05 -6.97 10.33
CA LEU A 70 3.91 -6.18 10.79
C LEU A 70 2.56 -6.75 10.34
N GLY A 71 2.57 -7.82 9.53
CA GLY A 71 1.36 -8.48 9.04
C GLY A 71 0.68 -7.76 7.89
N CYS A 72 1.46 -7.01 7.08
CA CYS A 72 1.05 -6.57 5.74
C CYS A 72 0.76 -7.75 4.82
#